data_AF-A0A7W5DZF6-F1
#
_entry.id   AF-A0A7W5DZF6-F1
#
_cell.length_a   1.000
_cell.length_b   1.000
_cell.length_c   1.000
_cell.angle_alpha   90.00
_cell.angle_beta   90.00
_cell.angle_gamma   90.00
#
_symmetry.space_group_name_H-M   'P 1'
#
loop_
_entity.id
_entity.type
_entity.pdbx_description
1 polymer ?
#
loop_
_entity_poly.entity_id
_entity_poly.type
_entity_poly.pdbx_seq_one_letter_code
_entity_poly.pdbx_strand_id
1 'polypeptide(L)'
;MTDHWAGATIIDKAITQTEQNGKCHVEVRYFLLSRPARVGEFAISVRSHWSEESMHWVLDVVFHDDASRIRTKNATANFTFIRVM
;
A
#
# COMPACT_ATOMS: atom_id res chain seq x y z
N MET A 1 15.10 6.87 -18.76
CA MET A 1 14.41 5.73 -18.10
C MET A 1 14.91 5.47 -16.68
N THR A 2 16.09 5.99 -16.30
CA THR A 2 16.67 5.93 -14.94
C THR A 2 16.19 7.03 -13.98
N ASP A 3 15.55 8.10 -14.46
CA ASP A 3 15.21 9.27 -13.62
C ASP A 3 14.03 9.04 -12.65
N HIS A 4 13.24 7.98 -12.81
CA HIS A 4 12.04 7.74 -11.99
C HIS A 4 12.33 7.21 -10.58
N TRP A 5 13.54 6.71 -10.35
CA TRP A 5 13.93 6.08 -9.08
C TRP A 5 15.17 6.76 -8.48
N ALA A 6 15.36 8.04 -8.79
CA ALA A 6 16.43 8.83 -8.24
C ALA A 6 16.36 8.79 -6.71
N GLY A 7 17.40 8.22 -6.08
CA GLY A 7 17.50 8.09 -4.63
C GLY A 7 17.18 6.71 -4.05
N ALA A 8 16.78 5.71 -4.86
CA ALA A 8 16.76 4.32 -4.41
C ALA A 8 18.20 3.80 -4.29
N THR A 9 18.57 3.32 -3.11
CA THR A 9 19.93 2.86 -2.79
C THR A 9 20.01 1.38 -2.47
N ILE A 10 18.89 0.75 -2.10
CA ILE A 10 18.83 -0.65 -1.67
C ILE A 10 17.55 -1.33 -2.20
N ILE A 11 17.64 -2.65 -2.38
CA ILE A 11 16.51 -3.54 -2.64
C ILE A 11 16.41 -4.55 -1.50
N ASP A 12 15.27 -4.58 -0.82
CA ASP A 12 14.94 -5.59 0.18
C ASP A 12 13.81 -6.51 -0.29
N LYS A 13 13.71 -7.69 0.31
CA LYS A 13 12.72 -8.72 -0.05
C LYS A 13 11.94 -9.15 1.18
N ALA A 14 10.62 -9.14 1.06
CA ALA A 14 9.72 -9.78 2.02
C ALA A 14 9.08 -11.03 1.40
N ILE A 15 8.98 -12.09 2.20
CA ILE A 15 8.28 -13.32 1.84
C ILE A 15 7.09 -13.45 2.78
N THR A 16 5.90 -13.64 2.21
CA THR A 16 4.67 -13.90 2.97
C THR A 16 4.21 -15.30 2.64
N GLN A 17 3.94 -16.10 3.66
CA GLN A 17 3.36 -17.42 3.53
C GLN A 17 2.01 -17.42 4.24
N THR A 18 0.98 -17.88 3.54
CA THR A 18 -0.40 -17.91 4.05
C THR A 18 -1.00 -19.28 3.76
N GLU A 19 -1.74 -19.83 4.72
CA GLU A 19 -2.53 -21.04 4.51
C GLU A 19 -4.00 -20.68 4.38
N GLN A 20 -4.64 -21.12 3.29
CA GLN A 20 -6.08 -20.95 3.07
C GLN A 20 -6.66 -22.25 2.52
N ASN A 21 -7.71 -22.76 3.15
CA ASN A 21 -8.40 -24.00 2.75
C ASN A 21 -7.45 -25.19 2.52
N GLY A 22 -6.44 -25.36 3.40
CA GLY A 22 -5.44 -26.41 3.29
C GLY A 22 -4.41 -26.24 2.16
N LYS A 23 -4.40 -25.10 1.47
CA LYS A 23 -3.40 -24.74 0.47
C LYS A 23 -2.44 -23.71 1.03
N CYS A 24 -1.15 -23.94 0.82
CA CYS A 24 -0.09 -23.00 1.13
C CYS A 24 0.15 -22.06 -0.06
N HIS A 25 0.08 -20.76 0.20
CA HIS A 25 0.37 -19.70 -0.75
C HIS A 25 1.62 -18.95 -0.30
N VAL A 26 2.54 -18.73 -1.24
CA VAL A 26 3.79 -17.99 -0.99
C VAL A 26 3.85 -16.81 -1.94
N GLU A 27 4.06 -15.63 -1.38
CA GLU A 27 4.20 -14.37 -2.10
C GLU A 27 5.58 -13.76 -1.80
N VAL A 28 6.21 -13.21 -2.83
CA VAL A 28 7.50 -12.51 -2.72
C VAL A 28 7.31 -11.08 -3.19
N ARG A 29 7.65 -10.11 -2.32
CA ARG A 29 7.61 -8.68 -2.63
C ARG A 29 8.98 -8.07 -2.50
N TYR A 30 9.35 -7.25 -3.48
CA TYR A 30 10.60 -6.48 -3.47
C TYR A 30 10.30 -5.01 -3.18
N PHE A 31 11.15 -4.40 -2.35
CA PHE A 31 11.01 -3.02 -1.92
C PHE A 31 12.25 -2.23 -2.31
N LEU A 32 12.04 -1.09 -2.96
CA LEU A 32 13.09 -0.10 -3.19
C LEU A 32 13.16 0.83 -1.99
N LEU A 33 14.34 0.92 -1.38
CA LEU A 33 14.58 1.76 -0.21
C LEU A 33 15.59 2.85 -0.57
N SER A 34 15.38 4.05 -0.02
CA SER A 34 16.32 5.15 -0.16
C SER A 34 17.46 5.12 0.86
N ARG A 35 17.33 4.29 1.90
CA ARG A 35 18.36 4.08 2.93
C ARG A 35 18.34 2.63 3.43
N PRO A 36 19.47 2.14 3.99
CA PRO A 36 19.47 0.87 4.70
C PRO A 36 18.49 0.90 5.89
N ALA A 37 17.80 -0.21 6.12
CA ALA A 37 16.96 -0.42 7.29
C ALA A 37 17.44 -1.67 8.04
N ARG A 38 17.31 -1.67 9.37
CA ARG A 38 17.53 -2.89 10.15
C ARG A 38 16.37 -3.85 9.85
N VAL A 39 16.63 -5.16 9.84
CA VAL A 39 15.60 -6.16 9.49
C VAL A 39 14.31 -6.03 10.28
N GLY A 40 14.39 -5.65 11.57
CA GLY A 40 13.22 -5.41 12.41
C GLY A 40 12.41 -4.18 11.98
N GLU A 41 13.08 -3.08 11.64
CA GLU A 41 12.42 -1.87 11.13
C GLU A 41 11.74 -2.15 9.78
N PHE A 42 12.45 -2.83 8.87
CA PHE A 42 11.90 -3.24 7.58
C PHE A 42 10.66 -4.13 7.76
N ALA A 43 10.73 -5.14 8.63
CA ALA A 43 9.60 -6.03 8.89
C ALA A 43 8.38 -5.30 9.47
N ILE A 44 8.59 -4.33 10.37
CA ILE A 44 7.52 -3.49 10.90
C ILE A 44 6.92 -2.66 9.75
N SER A 45 7.74 -1.97 8.97
CA SER A 45 7.26 -1.16 7.84
C SER A 45 6.47 -1.99 6.82
N VAL A 46 6.93 -3.18 6.45
CA VAL A 46 6.22 -4.08 5.53
C VAL A 46 4.86 -4.50 6.10
N ARG A 47 4.77 -4.81 7.40
CA ARG A 47 3.49 -5.16 8.02
C ARG A 47 2.55 -3.97 8.16
N SER A 48 3.08 -2.82 8.58
CA SER A 48 2.31 -1.58 8.73
C SER A 48 1.80 -1.07 7.39
N HIS A 49 2.51 -1.31 6.28
CA HIS A 49 2.05 -0.93 4.95
C HIS A 49 0.70 -1.57 4.59
N TRP A 50 0.40 -2.79 5.04
CA TRP A 50 -0.93 -3.38 4.85
C TRP A 50 -2.02 -2.56 5.56
N SER A 51 -1.72 -1.90 6.68
CA SER A 51 -2.72 -1.08 7.37
C SER A 51 -3.28 0.04 6.48
N GLU A 52 -2.52 0.55 5.51
CA GLU A 52 -2.99 1.57 4.55
C GLU A 52 -4.07 1.00 3.60
N GLU A 53 -3.87 -0.22 3.11
CA GLU A 53 -4.84 -0.90 2.23
C GLU A 53 -6.16 -1.18 2.95
N SER A 54 -6.13 -1.36 4.27
CA SER A 54 -7.37 -1.47 5.06
C SER A 54 -8.17 -0.15 5.11
N MET A 55 -7.49 1.00 5.00
CA MET A 55 -8.15 2.31 4.91
C MET A 55 -8.76 2.53 3.53
N HIS A 56 -8.10 2.07 2.46
CA HIS A 56 -8.68 2.08 1.11
C HIS A 56 -9.98 1.28 1.05
N TRP A 57 -10.04 0.10 1.68
CA TRP A 57 -11.29 -0.67 1.73
C TRP A 57 -12.46 0.12 2.35
N VAL A 58 -12.19 0.90 3.41
CA VAL A 58 -13.22 1.74 4.03
C VAL A 58 -13.68 2.83 3.05
N LEU A 59 -12.76 3.47 2.34
CA LEU A 59 -13.07 4.46 1.31
C LEU A 59 -13.93 3.84 0.19
N ASP A 60 -13.54 2.66 -0.28
CA ASP A 60 -14.17 1.99 -1.43
C ASP A 60 -15.55 1.44 -1.08
N VAL A 61 -15.71 0.81 0.09
CA VAL A 61 -16.94 0.09 0.48
C VAL A 61 -17.88 0.93 1.33
N VAL A 62 -17.38 1.60 2.37
CA VAL A 62 -18.24 2.39 3.27
C VAL A 62 -18.64 3.69 2.58
N PHE A 63 -17.66 4.37 1.97
CA PHE A 63 -17.87 5.66 1.32
C PHE A 63 -18.19 5.56 -0.17
N HIS A 64 -18.25 4.34 -0.71
CA HIS A 64 -18.62 4.06 -2.10
C HIS A 64 -17.80 4.88 -3.10
N ASP A 65 -16.51 5.10 -2.82
CA ASP A 65 -15.67 5.96 -3.64
C ASP A 65 -15.50 5.39 -5.05
N ASP A 66 -15.38 4.06 -5.17
CA ASP A 66 -15.38 3.34 -6.46
C ASP A 66 -16.62 3.62 -7.32
N ALA A 67 -17.78 3.81 -6.68
CA ALA A 67 -19.03 4.11 -7.37
C ALA A 67 -19.24 5.61 -7.61
N SER A 68 -18.35 6.47 -7.09
CA SER A 68 -18.45 7.91 -7.17
C SER A 68 -18.34 8.39 -8.63
N ARG A 69 -19.36 9.15 -9.08
CA ARG A 69 -19.38 9.76 -10.42
C ARG A 69 -18.79 11.17 -10.45
N ILE A 70 -18.31 11.66 -9.31
CA ILE A 70 -17.76 12.99 -9.17
C ILE A 70 -16.46 13.07 -9.98
N ARG A 71 -16.46 13.91 -11.02
CA ARG A 71 -15.35 14.06 -11.98
C ARG A 71 -14.87 15.51 -12.12
N THR A 72 -15.32 16.39 -11.22
CA THR A 72 -15.14 17.83 -11.35
C THR A 72 -13.88 18.31 -10.62
N LYS A 73 -12.82 18.64 -11.36
CA LYS A 73 -11.61 19.30 -10.83
C LYS A 73 -11.14 18.69 -9.49
N ASN A 74 -11.03 19.48 -8.42
CA ASN A 74 -10.55 19.04 -7.11
C ASN A 74 -11.62 18.33 -6.26
N ALA A 75 -12.82 18.12 -6.80
CA ALA A 75 -13.92 17.54 -6.02
C ALA A 75 -13.60 16.12 -5.56
N THR A 76 -12.90 15.30 -6.35
CA THR A 76 -12.49 13.95 -5.95
C THR A 76 -11.59 14.02 -4.71
N ALA A 77 -10.49 14.78 -4.76
CA ALA A 77 -9.56 14.94 -3.64
C ALA A 77 -10.22 15.55 -2.39
N ASN A 78 -11.09 16.55 -2.58
CA ASN A 78 -11.80 17.19 -1.46
C ASN A 78 -12.81 16.23 -0.81
N PHE A 79 -13.51 15.41 -1.60
CA PHE A 79 -14.47 14.43 -1.06
C PHE A 79 -13.78 13.26 -0.37
N THR A 80 -12.62 12.81 -0.85
CA THR A 80 -11.80 11.81 -0.14
C THR A 80 -11.45 12.31 1.26
N PHE A 81 -11.15 13.60 1.42
CA PHE A 81 -10.86 14.21 2.72
C PHE A 81 -12.09 14.35 3.62
N ILE A 82 -13.23 14.77 3.08
CA ILE A 82 -14.47 14.99 3.85
C ILE A 82 -15.12 13.68 4.30
N ARG A 83 -14.99 12.61 3.51
CA ARG A 83 -15.64 11.33 3.78
C ARG A 83 -14.88 10.49 4.82
N VAL A 84 -13.56 10.61 4.92
CA VAL A 84 -12.73 9.80 5.84
C VAL A 84 -12.65 10.40 7.26
N MET A 85 -13.32 11.54 7.52
CA MET A 85 -13.41 12.19 8.84
C MET A 85 -14.67 11.77 9.60
#